data_AF-A0A0P0ZA60-F1
#
_entry.id   AF-A0A0P0ZA60-F1
#
_cell.length_a   1.000
_cell.length_b   1.000
_cell.length_c   1.000
_cell.angle_alpha   90.00
_cell.angle_beta   90.00
_cell.angle_gamma   90.00
#
_symmetry.space_group_name_H-M   'P 1'
#
loop_
_entity.id
_entity.type
_entity.pdbx_description
1 polymer ?
#
loop_
_entity_poly.entity_id
_entity_poly.type
_entity_poly.pdbx_seq_one_letter_code
_entity_poly.pdbx_strand_id
1 'polypeptide(L)' 'MSDLQTVYRPPNGDDWFVERRADGGVTAVVHQANQASGGTRTRMPIDEFLKRSGNGPEVVAVLADMAADGG' A
#
# COMPACT_ATOMS: atom_id res chain seq x y z
N MET A 1 15.47 -7.98 4.66
CA MET A 1 14.54 -8.43 3.61
C MET A 1 13.24 -7.70 3.88
N SER A 2 12.75 -6.91 2.93
CA SER A 2 11.43 -6.28 3.02
C SER A 2 10.41 -7.23 2.39
N ASP A 3 9.30 -7.45 3.09
CA ASP A 3 8.20 -8.28 2.60
C ASP A 3 7.16 -7.38 1.91
N LEU A 4 6.55 -7.89 0.84
CA LEU A 4 5.51 -7.16 0.11
C LEU A 4 4.16 -7.80 0.39
N GLN A 5 3.34 -7.12 1.18
CA GLN A 5 2.01 -7.59 1.54
C GLN A 5 0.93 -6.83 0.77
N THR A 6 -0.07 -7.54 0.26
CA THR A 6 -1.26 -6.92 -0.32
C THR A 6 -2.16 -6.40 0.80
N VAL A 7 -2.49 -5.11 0.77
CA VAL A 7 -3.35 -4.47 1.79
C VAL A 7 -4.75 -4.20 1.29
N TYR A 8 -4.90 -3.91 -0.01
CA TYR A 8 -6.18 -3.56 -0.58
C TYR A 8 -6.24 -3.99 -2.05
N ARG A 9 -7.14 -4.92 -2.36
CA ARG A 9 -7.43 -5.37 -3.72
C ARG A 9 -8.91 -5.18 -4.01
N PRO A 10 -9.32 -4.04 -4.59
CA PRO A 10 -10.67 -3.87 -5.08
C PRO A 10 -10.88 -4.71 -6.36
N PRO A 11 -12.04 -5.35 -6.55
CA PRO A 11 -12.29 -6.25 -7.67
C PRO A 11 -12.26 -5.60 -9.07
N ASN A 12 -12.47 -4.28 -9.14
CA ASN A 12 -12.51 -3.53 -10.40
C ASN A 12 -11.47 -2.40 -10.46
N GLY A 13 -10.56 -2.34 -9.49
CA GLY A 13 -9.66 -1.20 -9.33
C GLY A 13 -8.20 -1.62 -9.36
N ASP A 14 -7.38 -0.77 -8.77
CA ASP A 14 -5.95 -0.97 -8.70
C ASP A 14 -5.58 -1.75 -7.45
N ASP A 15 -4.60 -2.64 -7.60
CA ASP A 15 -4.03 -3.40 -6.50
C ASP A 15 -3.07 -2.54 -5.68
N TRP A 16 -3.24 -2.54 -4.36
CA TRP A 16 -2.37 -1.83 -3.44
C TRP A 16 -1.60 -2.81 -2.57
N PHE A 17 -0.29 -2.62 -2.55
CA PHE A 17 0.65 -3.38 -1.76
C PHE A 17 1.42 -2.45 -0.84
N VAL A 18 1.95 -2.98 0.25
CA VAL A 18 2.87 -2.27 1.14
C VAL A 18 4.16 -3.06 1.27
N GLU A 19 5.28 -2.35 1.25
CA GLU A 19 6.58 -2.91 1.59
C GLU A 19 6.80 -2.76 3.09
N ARG A 20 6.81 -3.89 3.79
CA ARG A 20 7.03 -3.98 5.22
C ARG A 20 8.49 -4.30 5.51
N ARG A 21 9.00 -3.71 6.57
CA ARG A 21 10.33 -4.00 7.10
C ARG A 21 10.23 -5.13 8.11
N ALA A 22 11.37 -5.78 8.40
CA ALA A 22 11.42 -6.86 9.37
C ALA A 22 11.03 -6.43 10.81
N ASP A 23 11.04 -5.12 11.08
CA ASP A 23 10.55 -4.50 12.32
C ASP A 23 9.03 -4.21 12.34
N GLY A 24 8.27 -4.64 11.32
CA GLY A 24 6.82 -4.44 11.22
C GLY A 24 6.42 -3.09 10.61
N GLY A 25 7.36 -2.16 10.44
CA GLY A 25 7.10 -0.85 9.84
C GLY A 25 6.85 -0.92 8.33
N VAL A 26 5.80 -0.24 7.85
CA VAL A 26 5.62 -0.01 6.40
C VAL A 26 6.60 1.07 5.94
N THR A 27 7.31 0.79 4.86
CA THR A 27 8.36 1.65 4.28
C THR A 27 7.89 2.35 3.01
N ALA A 28 7.07 1.67 2.21
CA ALA A 28 6.56 2.18 0.96
C ALA A 28 5.22 1.51 0.62
N VAL A 29 4.44 2.19 -0.20
CA VAL A 29 3.21 1.68 -0.80
C VAL A 29 3.49 1.48 -2.29
N VAL A 30 3.06 0.34 -2.82
CA VAL A 30 3.13 0.04 -4.24
C VAL A 30 1.72 -0.05 -4.80
N HIS A 31 1.40 0.90 -5.66
CA HIS A 31 0.19 0.91 -6.47
C HIS A 31 0.45 0.12 -7.75
N GLN A 32 -0.42 -0.81 -8.09
CA GLN A 32 -0.40 -1.52 -9.34
C GLN A 32 -1.72 -1.27 -10.05
N ALA A 33 -1.64 -0.49 -11.12
CA ALA A 33 -2.78 -0.27 -11.97
C ALA A 33 -3.24 -1.59 -12.58
N ASN A 34 -4.55 -1.74 -12.74
CA ASN A 34 -5.10 -2.94 -13.39
C ASN A 34 -4.63 -3.06 -14.85
N GLN A 35 -4.85 -4.23 -15.45
CA GLN A 35 -4.46 -4.48 -16.85
C GLN A 35 -5.13 -3.49 -17.84
N ALA A 36 -6.33 -3.00 -17.52
CA ALA A 36 -7.06 -2.03 -18.34
C ALA A 36 -6.38 -0.64 -18.36
N SER A 37 -5.72 -0.25 -17.26
CA SER A 37 -4.90 0.96 -17.11
C SER A 37 -3.42 0.74 -17.48
N GLY A 38 -3.09 -0.40 -18.09
CA GLY A 38 -1.75 -0.70 -18.60
C GLY A 38 -0.81 -1.40 -17.61
N GLY A 39 -1.29 -1.87 -16.46
CA GLY A 39 -0.47 -2.69 -15.54
C GLY A 39 0.66 -1.92 -14.85
N THR A 40 0.62 -0.58 -14.86
CA THR A 40 1.70 0.26 -14.36
C THR A 40 1.85 0.09 -12.86
N ARG A 41 3.05 -0.29 -12.44
CA ARG A 41 3.40 -0.41 -11.02
C ARG A 41 4.14 0.83 -10.58
N THR A 42 3.52 1.61 -9.70
CA THR A 42 4.08 2.83 -9.12
C THR A 42 4.42 2.60 -7.66
N ARG A 43 5.68 2.78 -7.32
CA ARG A 43 6.17 2.72 -5.96
C ARG A 43 6.24 4.11 -5.37
N MET A 44 5.67 4.29 -4.18
CA MET A 44 5.63 5.56 -3.45
C MET A 44 6.07 5.35 -2.01
N PRO A 45 6.95 6.18 -1.44
CA PRO A 45 7.29 6.08 -0.02
C PRO A 45 6.04 6.37 0.84
N ILE A 46 5.91 5.69 1.99
CA ILE A 46 4.71 5.78 2.83
C ILE A 46 4.42 7.22 3.28
N ASP A 47 5.46 8.00 3.57
CA ASP A 47 5.34 9.40 3.97
C ASP A 47 4.72 10.28 2.86
N GLU A 48 5.15 10.06 1.60
CA GLU A 48 4.60 10.77 0.45
C GLU A 48 3.17 10.30 0.14
N PHE A 49 2.91 8.99 0.27
CA PHE A 49 1.58 8.43 0.11
C PHE A 49 0.59 9.01 1.11
N LEU A 50 0.94 9.06 2.40
CA LEU A 50 0.10 9.68 3.44
C LEU A 50 -0.14 11.17 3.18
N LYS A 51 0.88 11.89 2.68
CA LYS A 51 0.74 13.30 2.29
C LYS A 51 -0.15 13.50 1.06
N ARG A 52 -0.11 12.59 0.09
CA ARG A 52 -0.81 12.72 -1.21
C ARG A 52 -2.23 12.17 -1.18
N SER A 53 -2.44 11.02 -0.54
CA SER A 53 -3.70 10.26 -0.58
C SER A 53 -4.69 10.68 0.53
N GLY A 54 -4.25 11.48 1.51
CA GLY A 54 -5.14 12.06 2.52
C GLY A 54 -5.89 11.00 3.34
N ASN A 55 -7.23 11.10 3.42
CA ASN A 55 -8.09 10.19 4.19
C ASN A 55 -8.88 9.21 3.30
N GLY A 56 -8.30 8.79 2.17
CA GLY A 56 -8.92 7.79 1.29
C GLY A 56 -9.06 6.41 1.97
N PRO A 57 -9.99 5.55 1.50
CA PRO A 57 -10.14 4.18 2.00
C PRO A 57 -8.86 3.35 1.87
N GLU A 58 -8.01 3.63 0.87
CA GLU A 58 -6.69 3.02 0.71
C GLU A 58 -5.74 3.38 1.86
N VAL A 59 -5.80 4.61 2.37
CA VAL A 59 -4.98 5.06 3.50
C VAL A 59 -5.44 4.39 4.78
N VAL A 60 -6.76 4.26 4.98
CA VAL A 60 -7.32 3.53 6.11
C VAL A 60 -6.89 2.07 6.09
N ALA A 61 -6.89 1.41 4.93
CA ALA A 61 -6.44 0.03 4.80
C ALA A 61 -4.95 -0.12 5.15
N VAL A 62 -4.09 0.77 4.63
CA VAL A 62 -2.65 0.78 4.95
C VAL A 62 -2.42 1.05 6.45
N LEU A 63 -3.15 2.00 7.05
CA LEU A 63 -3.06 2.32 8.48
C LEU A 63 -3.54 1.17 9.35
N ALA A 64 -4.64 0.52 8.99
CA ALA A 64 -5.17 -0.63 9.71
C ALA A 64 -4.21 -1.82 9.67
N ASP A 65 -3.60 -2.06 8.51
CA ASP A 65 -2.60 -3.10 8.32
C ASP A 65 -1.27 -2.78 9.05
N MET A 66 -0.85 -1.51 9.12
CA MET A 66 0.25 -1.06 9.99
C MET A 66 -0.06 -1.23 11.48
N ALA A 67 -1.32 -1.00 11.88
CA ALA A 67 -1.74 -1.14 13.27
C ALA A 67 -1.89 -2.62 13.70
N ALA A 68 -2.19 -3.53 12.76
CA ALA A 68 -2.41 -4.94 13.04
C ALA A 68 -1.13 -5.74 13.33
N ASP A 69 0.03 -5.29 12.84
CA ASP A 69 1.33 -5.98 13.00
C ASP A 69 2.17 -5.44 14.19
N GLY A 70 1.67 -4.42 14.90
CA GLY A 70 2.35 -3.76 16.02
C GLY A 70 2.01 -4.31 17.42
N GLY A 71 1.53 -5.55 17.51
CA GLY A 71 1.13 -6.22 18.77
C GLY A 71 2.17 -7.17 19.34
#